data_AF-C8NHD5-F1
#
_entry.id   AF-C8NHD5-F1
#
_cell.length_a   1.000
_cell.length_b   1.000
_cell.length_c   1.000
_cell.angle_alpha   90.00
_cell.angle_beta   90.00
_cell.angle_gamma   90.00
#
_symmetry.space_group_name_H-M   'P 1'
#
loop_
_entity.id
_entity.type
_entity.pdbx_description
1 polymer ?
#
loop_
_entity_poly.entity_id
_entity_poly.type
_entity_poly.pdbx_seq_one_letter_code
_entity_poly.pdbx_strand_id
1 'polypeptide(L)'
;MSEFFETDFGKKIRDSLRKTKKQYDGQSVYEVTKDIDDILKKGDELYLEGLHKDHFEVFNKRGKVKDVLNLDGTSNSKKFNLASGRRLK
;
A
#
# COMPACT_ATOMS: atom_id res chain seq x y z
N MET A 1 -4.44 -10.81 -6.13
CA MET A 1 -5.26 -9.92 -5.28
C MET A 1 -6.33 -10.67 -4.51
N SER A 2 -7.13 -11.56 -5.12
CA SER A 2 -8.14 -12.32 -4.38
C SER A 2 -7.56 -13.17 -3.24
N GLU A 3 -6.47 -13.90 -3.49
CA GLU A 3 -5.79 -14.71 -2.45
C GLU A 3 -5.16 -13.86 -1.33
N PHE A 4 -4.66 -12.67 -1.64
CA PHE A 4 -4.13 -11.75 -0.64
C PHE A 4 -5.20 -11.39 0.40
N PHE A 5 -6.44 -11.14 -0.05
CA PHE A 5 -7.55 -10.83 0.85
C PHE A 5 -8.04 -12.01 1.69
N GLU A 6 -7.48 -13.21 1.52
CA GLU A 6 -7.72 -14.35 2.40
C GLU A 6 -6.70 -14.47 3.54
N THR A 7 -5.58 -13.74 3.46
CA THR A 7 -4.59 -13.62 4.55
C THR A 7 -5.12 -12.78 5.71
N ASP A 8 -4.53 -12.93 6.90
CA ASP A 8 -4.91 -12.15 8.08
C ASP A 8 -4.81 -10.63 7.83
N PHE A 9 -3.70 -10.18 7.24
CA PHE A 9 -3.51 -8.78 6.91
C PHE A 9 -4.45 -8.31 5.79
N GLY A 10 -4.63 -9.10 4.73
CA GLY A 10 -5.57 -8.77 3.66
C GLY A 10 -6.99 -8.61 4.17
N LYS A 11 -7.47 -9.53 5.00
CA LYS A 11 -8.79 -9.44 5.67
C LYS A 11 -8.90 -8.19 6.53
N LYS A 12 -7.87 -7.87 7.31
CA LYS A 12 -7.82 -6.68 8.18
C LYS A 12 -8.03 -5.39 7.38
N ILE A 13 -7.42 -5.26 6.19
CA ILE A 13 -7.44 -4.00 5.44
C ILE A 13 -8.55 -3.93 4.38
N ARG A 14 -9.09 -5.06 3.91
CA ARG A 14 -10.02 -5.16 2.76
C ARG A 14 -11.14 -4.12 2.79
N ASP A 15 -11.88 -4.03 3.89
CA ASP A 15 -13.06 -3.14 4.01
C ASP A 15 -12.67 -1.66 4.16
N SER A 16 -11.38 -1.39 4.37
CA SER A 16 -10.81 -0.06 4.49
C SER A 16 -10.12 0.39 3.20
N LEU A 17 -10.18 -0.39 2.12
CA LEU A 17 -9.57 -0.03 0.84
C LEU A 17 -10.62 0.33 -0.21
N ARG A 18 -10.38 1.45 -0.89
CA ARG A 18 -11.14 1.87 -2.06
C ARG A 18 -10.24 1.90 -3.27
N LYS A 19 -10.60 1.15 -4.32
CA LYS A 19 -9.91 1.24 -5.61
C LYS A 19 -10.05 2.66 -6.17
N THR A 20 -8.93 3.29 -6.54
CA THR A 20 -8.93 4.61 -7.16
C THR A 20 -8.97 4.50 -8.69
N LYS A 21 -9.04 5.64 -9.39
CA LYS A 21 -8.85 5.70 -10.84
C LYS A 21 -7.37 5.70 -11.25
N LYS A 22 -6.45 5.87 -10.30
CA LYS A 22 -5.01 5.93 -10.58
C LYS A 22 -4.47 4.53 -10.85
N GLN A 23 -3.53 4.47 -11.78
CA GLN A 23 -2.71 3.29 -12.02
C GLN A 23 -1.25 3.69 -12.03
N TYR A 24 -0.40 2.80 -11.52
CA TYR A 24 1.04 2.96 -11.53
C TYR A 24 1.64 1.63 -11.97
N ASP A 25 2.52 1.64 -12.97
CA ASP A 25 3.07 0.45 -13.63
C ASP A 25 2.02 -0.64 -13.95
N GLY A 26 0.84 -0.21 -14.43
CA GLY A 26 -0.28 -1.09 -14.78
C GLY A 26 -1.02 -1.73 -13.60
N GLN A 27 -0.65 -1.44 -12.35
CA GLN A 27 -1.40 -1.85 -11.17
C GLN A 27 -2.33 -0.73 -10.68
N SER A 28 -3.45 -1.13 -10.11
CA SER A 28 -4.38 -0.19 -9.49
C SER A 28 -3.83 0.33 -8.17
N VAL A 29 -4.01 1.63 -7.94
CA VAL A 29 -3.73 2.25 -6.64
C VAL A 29 -5.01 2.22 -5.81
N TYR A 30 -4.89 1.85 -4.54
CA TYR A 30 -5.99 1.81 -3.58
C TYR A 30 -5.82 2.91 -2.54
N GLU A 31 -6.91 3.51 -2.08
CA GLU A 31 -6.91 4.51 -1.02
C GLU A 31 -7.45 3.90 0.27
N VAL A 32 -6.79 4.20 1.38
CA VAL A 32 -7.23 3.86 2.73
C VAL A 32 -8.37 4.79 3.16
N THR A 33 -9.54 4.25 3.46
CA THR A 33 -10.77 5.04 3.72
C THR A 33 -10.98 5.40 5.19
N LYS A 34 -10.31 4.72 6.12
CA LYS A 34 -10.32 4.97 7.57
C LYS A 34 -8.97 4.58 8.18
N ASP A 35 -8.63 5.13 9.35
CA ASP A 35 -7.42 4.72 10.08
C ASP A 35 -7.52 3.24 10.45
N ILE A 36 -6.47 2.47 10.16
CA ILE A 36 -6.41 1.03 10.43
C ILE A 36 -5.46 0.75 11.60
N ASP A 37 -4.28 1.35 11.57
CA ASP A 37 -3.25 1.26 12.60
C ASP A 37 -2.30 2.47 12.53
N ASP A 38 -1.13 2.39 13.15
CA ASP A 38 -0.14 3.48 13.16
C ASP A 38 0.55 3.69 11.81
N ILE A 39 0.57 2.67 10.96
CA ILE A 39 1.18 2.74 9.64
C ILE A 39 0.14 3.16 8.61
N LEU A 40 -1.03 2.54 8.56
CA LEU A 40 -2.07 2.82 7.57
C LEU A 40 -3.13 3.78 8.12
N LYS A 41 -3.09 5.02 7.63
CA LYS A 41 -3.98 6.11 8.00
C LYS A 41 -4.90 6.47 6.84
N LYS A 42 -6.03 7.10 7.16
CA LYS A 42 -7.01 7.56 6.18
C LYS A 42 -6.37 8.49 5.15
N GLY A 43 -6.67 8.24 3.89
CA GLY A 43 -6.19 9.00 2.73
C GLY A 43 -4.80 8.59 2.24
N ASP A 44 -4.18 7.59 2.85
CA ASP A 44 -2.98 6.98 2.27
C ASP A 44 -3.33 6.18 1.02
N GLU A 45 -2.38 6.09 0.10
CA GLU A 45 -2.46 5.33 -1.13
C GLU A 45 -1.55 4.09 -1.04
N LEU A 46 -2.09 2.93 -1.38
CA LEU A 46 -1.42 1.64 -1.43
C LEU A 46 -1.25 1.22 -2.89
N TYR A 47 0.00 0.94 -3.25
CA TYR A 47 0.37 0.41 -4.55
C TYR A 47 1.06 -0.94 -4.37
N LEU A 48 0.51 -1.99 -4.98
CA LEU A 48 1.16 -3.31 -5.04
C LEU A 48 2.28 -3.23 -6.07
N GLU A 49 3.50 -3.57 -5.68
CA GLU A 49 4.65 -3.54 -6.57
C GLU A 49 4.39 -4.39 -7.83
N GLY A 50 4.70 -3.83 -9.00
CA GLY A 50 4.21 -4.33 -10.28
C GLY A 50 4.86 -5.62 -10.77
N LEU A 51 6.16 -5.82 -10.50
CA LEU A 51 6.95 -6.91 -11.07
C LEU A 51 6.82 -8.21 -10.26
N HIS A 52 7.12 -8.15 -8.96
CA HIS A 52 7.14 -9.29 -8.05
C HIS A 52 5.87 -9.40 -7.21
N LYS A 53 5.16 -8.28 -6.97
CA LYS A 53 3.91 -8.26 -6.20
C LYS A 53 4.06 -8.83 -4.79
N ASP A 54 5.23 -8.63 -4.19
CA ASP A 54 5.63 -9.16 -2.88
C ASP A 54 5.57 -8.13 -1.75
N HIS A 55 5.30 -6.86 -2.08
CA HIS A 55 5.13 -5.77 -1.11
C HIS A 55 4.22 -4.66 -1.64
N PHE A 56 3.74 -3.84 -0.71
CA PHE A 56 3.02 -2.61 -1.00
C PHE A 56 3.89 -1.39 -0.69
N GLU A 57 3.99 -0.46 -1.63
CA GLU A 57 4.44 0.90 -1.31
C GLU A 57 3.25 1.69 -0.75
N VAL A 58 3.47 2.33 0.41
CA VAL A 58 2.48 3.18 1.06
C VAL A 58 2.87 4.64 0.84
N PHE A 59 1.97 5.42 0.25
CA PHE A 59 2.12 6.84 0.03
C PHE A 59 1.14 7.59 0.91
N ASN A 60 1.58 8.70 1.51
CA ASN A 60 0.66 9.56 2.22
C ASN A 60 -0.27 10.32 1.26
N LYS A 61 -1.30 10.98 1.80
CA LYS A 61 -2.23 11.83 1.01
C LYS A 61 -1.58 12.93 0.14
N ARG A 62 -0.29 13.23 0.34
CA ARG A 62 0.48 14.18 -0.49
C ARG A 62 1.27 13.46 -1.59
N GLY A 63 1.08 12.16 -1.76
CA GLY A 63 1.77 11.30 -2.71
C GLY A 63 3.23 11.02 -2.35
N LYS A 64 3.71 11.30 -1.12
CA LYS A 64 5.09 10.97 -0.72
C LYS A 64 5.10 9.57 -0.11
N VAL A 65 6.06 8.73 -0.49
CA VAL A 65 6.25 7.43 0.16
C VAL A 65 6.44 7.63 1.66
N LYS A 66 5.80 6.79 2.46
CA LYS A 66 5.85 6.84 3.92
C LYS A 66 6.22 5.51 4.56
N ASP A 67 5.96 4.39 3.90
CA ASP A 67 6.40 3.06 4.32
C ASP A 67 6.40 2.10 3.13
N VAL A 68 7.00 0.93 3.31
CA VAL A 68 6.84 -0.24 2.44
C VAL A 68 6.44 -1.42 3.30
N LEU A 69 5.33 -2.07 2.97
CA LEU A 69 4.78 -3.20 3.73
C LEU A 69 4.96 -4.51 2.99
N ASN A 70 5.40 -5.55 3.68
CA ASN A 70 5.28 -6.92 3.17
C ASN A 70 3.79 -7.33 3.08
N LEU A 71 3.49 -8.43 2.39
CA LEU A 71 2.11 -8.93 2.26
C LEU A 71 1.48 -9.39 3.59
N ASP A 72 2.26 -9.56 4.65
CA ASP A 72 1.77 -9.82 6.01
C ASP A 72 1.50 -8.54 6.82
N GLY A 73 1.75 -7.35 6.25
CA GLY A 73 1.55 -6.05 6.89
C GLY A 73 2.72 -5.56 7.73
N THR A 74 3.85 -6.29 7.78
CA THR A 74 5.06 -5.83 8.47
C THR A 74 5.82 -4.79 7.65
N SER A 75 6.39 -3.78 8.32
CA SER A 75 7.24 -2.77 7.66
C SER A 75 8.53 -3.39 7.15
N ASN A 76 8.88 -3.07 5.91
CA ASN A 76 10.10 -3.50 5.23
C ASN A 76 11.05 -2.32 5.10
N SER A 77 11.82 -2.06 6.16
CA SER A 77 12.71 -0.90 6.22
C SER A 77 13.78 -0.90 5.12
N LYS A 78 14.22 -2.08 4.66
CA LYS A 78 15.18 -2.21 3.55
C LYS A 78 14.58 -1.67 2.25
N LYS A 79 13.36 -2.09 1.91
CA LYS A 79 12.66 -1.60 0.70
C LYS A 79 12.26 -0.14 0.86
N PHE A 80 11.84 0.29 2.04
CA PHE A 80 11.52 1.69 2.31
C PHE A 80 12.71 2.61 2.09
N ASN A 81 13.90 2.23 2.54
CA ASN A 81 15.13 3.02 2.30
C ASN A 81 15.44 3.16 0.80
N LEU A 82 15.19 2.13 0.00
CA LEU A 82 15.33 2.18 -1.46
C LEU A 82 14.23 3.02 -2.13
N ALA A 83 13.03 3.02 -1.55
CA ALA A 83 11.90 3.80 -2.02
C ALA A 83 11.97 5.27 -1.59
N SER A 84 12.85 5.63 -0.64
CA SER A 84 12.93 6.98 -0.08
C SER A 84 13.05 8.04 -1.16
N GLY A 85 12.18 9.06 -1.07
CA GLY A 85 12.09 10.13 -2.06
C GLY A 85 11.10 9.87 -3.21
N ARG A 86 10.60 8.63 -3.38
CA ARG A 86 9.54 8.32 -4.35
C ARG A 86 8.28 9.13 -4.10
N ARG A 87 7.61 9.46 -5.21
CA ARG A 87 6.31 10.10 -5.19
C ARG A 87 5.37 9.41 -6.15
N LEU A 88 4.14 9.19 -5.70
CA LEU A 88 3.03 8.77 -6.52
C LEU A 88 2.36 10.03 -7.06
N LYS A 89 2.43 10.25 -8.37
CA LYS A 89 1.80 11.37 -9.08
C LYS A 89 0.45 10.95 -9.63
#